data_AF-A0A4R7LY83-F1
#
_entry.id   AF-A0A4R7LY83-F1
#
_cell.length_a   1.000
_cell.length_b   1.000
_cell.length_c   1.000
_cell.angle_alpha   90.00
_cell.angle_beta   90.00
_cell.angle_gamma   90.00
#
_symmetry.space_group_name_H-M   'P 1'
#
loop_
_entity.id
_entity.type
_entity.pdbx_description
1 polymer ?
#
loop_
_entity_poly.entity_id
_entity_poly.type
_entity_poly.pdbx_seq_one_letter_code
_entity_poly.pdbx_strand_id
1 'polypeptide(L)'
;MAGFFELVDAPDGGYRIRMMDGSGNLMAISVTFPTKRAAVAGIAMAREIAGTGLIRDKSLDGAGSVIRERVRPVSSPKEDAAKRKKAPDVRRTAVG
;
A
#
# COMPACT_ATOMS: atom_id res chain seq x y z
N MET A 1 -8.73 -8.73 -4.12
CA MET A 1 -8.30 -9.65 -3.04
C MET A 1 -7.71 -8.80 -1.92
N ALA A 2 -7.79 -9.23 -0.65
CA ALA A 2 -7.12 -8.51 0.43
C ALA A 2 -5.59 -8.65 0.28
N GLY A 3 -4.84 -7.66 0.76
CA GLY A 3 -3.39 -7.76 0.88
C GLY A 3 -2.96 -8.80 1.92
N PHE A 4 -1.67 -9.13 1.95
CA PHE A 4 -1.10 -10.11 2.88
C PHE A 4 0.29 -9.70 3.38
N PHE A 5 0.76 -10.37 4.43
CA PHE A 5 2.09 -10.16 5.00
C PHE A 5 2.98 -11.35 4.68
N GLU A 6 4.25 -11.09 4.35
CA GLU A 6 5.29 -12.11 4.19
C GLU A 6 6.36 -11.90 5.27
N LEU A 7 6.87 -12.99 5.84
CA LEU A 7 8.05 -12.97 6.71
C LEU A 7 9.25 -13.44 5.90
N VAL A 8 10.30 -12.62 5.85
CA VAL A 8 11.52 -12.89 5.07
C VAL A 8 12.75 -12.74 5.96
N ASP A 9 13.83 -13.43 5.62
CA ASP A 9 15.11 -13.23 6.29
C ASP A 9 15.67 -11.84 5.97
N ALA A 10 16.30 -11.21 6.96
CA ALA A 10 16.99 -9.94 6.75
C ALA A 10 18.42 -10.18 6.22
N PRO A 11 18.98 -9.27 5.41
CA PRO A 11 20.34 -9.44 4.86
C PRO A 11 21.44 -9.53 5.93
N ASP A 12 21.20 -8.91 7.09
CA ASP A 12 22.08 -8.80 8.24
C ASP A 12 21.76 -9.82 9.36
N GLY A 13 20.86 -10.77 9.09
CA GLY A 13 20.34 -11.73 10.07
C GLY A 13 19.08 -11.23 10.79
N GLY A 14 18.29 -12.17 11.30
CA GLY A 14 16.94 -11.87 11.81
C GLY A 14 15.89 -11.85 10.69
N TYR A 15 14.79 -11.14 10.91
CA TYR A 15 13.57 -11.26 10.08
C TYR A 15 12.96 -9.90 9.76
N ARG A 16 12.47 -9.70 8.54
CA ARG A 16 11.65 -8.55 8.13
C ARG A 16 10.28 -9.01 7.69
N ILE A 17 9.35 -8.07 7.69
CA ILE A 17 7.99 -8.26 7.21
C ILE A 17 7.78 -7.41 5.97
N ARG A 18 7.24 -8.02 4.93
CA ARG A 18 6.77 -7.32 3.74
C ARG A 18 5.25 -7.26 3.76
N MET A 19 4.68 -6.09 3.49
CA MET A 19 3.26 -5.91 3.26
C MET A 19 3.00 -5.87 1.77
N MET A 20 2.11 -6.73 1.30
CA MET A 20 1.76 -6.88 -0.11
C MET A 20 0.32 -6.43 -0.34
N ASP A 21 0.06 -5.74 -1.45
CA ASP A 21 -1.30 -5.42 -1.87
C ASP A 21 -2.01 -6.67 -2.43
N GLY A 22 -3.31 -6.55 -2.72
CA GLY A 22 -4.12 -7.65 -3.27
C GLY A 22 -3.72 -8.12 -4.68
N SER A 23 -2.79 -7.42 -5.33
CA SER A 23 -2.21 -7.76 -6.64
C SER A 23 -0.79 -8.34 -6.52
N GLY A 24 -0.23 -8.42 -5.31
CA GLY A 24 1.13 -8.88 -5.07
C GLY A 24 2.20 -7.80 -5.20
N ASN A 25 1.84 -6.51 -5.23
CA ASN A 25 2.83 -5.43 -5.22
C ASN A 25 3.27 -5.13 -3.78
N LEU A 26 4.57 -4.82 -3.62
CA LEU A 26 5.13 -4.45 -2.33
C LEU A 26 4.67 -3.04 -1.91
N MET A 27 4.09 -2.94 -0.71
CA MET A 27 3.63 -1.68 -0.13
C MET A 27 4.59 -1.15 0.94
N ALA A 28 5.13 -2.04 1.79
CA ALA A 28 6.01 -1.65 2.90
C ALA A 28 6.94 -2.80 3.29
N ILE A 29 8.09 -2.43 3.86
CA ILE A 29 9.02 -3.36 4.51
C ILE A 29 9.25 -2.85 5.94
N SER A 30 9.18 -3.76 6.93
CA SER A 30 9.46 -3.42 8.32
C SER A 30 10.96 -3.24 8.59
N VAL A 31 11.27 -2.75 9.77
CA VAL A 31 12.60 -2.91 10.39
C VAL A 31 12.96 -4.40 10.55
N THR A 32 14.23 -4.69 10.78
CA THR A 32 14.71 -6.03 11.15
C THR A 32 14.29 -6.36 12.59
N PHE A 33 13.64 -7.50 12.77
CA PHE A 33 13.32 -8.11 14.05
C PHE A 33 14.31 -9.23 14.38
N PRO A 34 14.70 -9.41 15.65
CA PRO A 34 15.66 -10.44 16.02
C PRO A 34 15.08 -11.86 15.98
N THR A 35 13.76 -12.01 16.07
CA THR A 35 13.08 -13.33 16.09
C THR A 35 11.78 -13.32 15.31
N LYS A 36 11.34 -14.49 14.82
CA LYS A 36 10.03 -14.64 14.16
C LYS A 36 8.88 -14.21 15.07
N ARG A 37 8.95 -14.51 16.37
CA ARG A 37 7.92 -14.11 17.35
C ARG A 37 7.80 -12.60 17.47
N ALA A 38 8.93 -11.88 17.49
CA ALA A 38 8.94 -10.42 17.52
C ALA A 38 8.35 -9.82 16.23
N ALA A 39 8.66 -10.41 15.07
CA ALA A 39 8.04 -10.00 13.81
C ALA A 39 6.51 -10.19 13.85
N VAL A 40 6.02 -11.36 14.25
CA VAL A 40 4.57 -11.63 14.34
C VAL A 40 3.87 -10.65 15.29
N ALA A 41 4.48 -10.30 16.42
CA ALA A 41 3.96 -9.25 17.31
C ALA A 41 3.91 -7.88 16.61
N GLY A 42 4.90 -7.56 15.79
CA GLY A 42 4.91 -6.38 14.91
C GLY A 42 3.72 -6.33 13.93
N ILE A 43 3.32 -7.46 13.36
CA ILE A 43 2.14 -7.54 12.47
C ILE A 43 0.85 -7.20 13.24
N ALA A 44 0.71 -7.68 14.48
CA ALA A 44 -0.46 -7.37 15.28
C ALA A 44 -0.61 -5.86 15.51
N MET A 45 0.49 -5.18 15.87
CA MET A 45 0.51 -3.73 16.01
C MET A 45 0.26 -3.01 14.67
N ALA A 46 0.85 -3.50 13.58
CA ALA A 46 0.64 -2.91 12.26
C ALA A 46 -0.83 -2.98 11.81
N ARG A 47 -1.55 -4.08 12.12
CA ARG A 47 -2.98 -4.22 11.79
C ARG A 47 -3.84 -3.20 12.51
N GLU A 48 -3.55 -2.93 13.77
CA GLU A 48 -4.26 -1.93 14.57
C GLU A 48 -4.06 -0.52 13.98
N ILE A 49 -2.81 -0.15 13.69
CA ILE A 49 -2.45 1.16 13.16
C ILE A 49 -2.91 1.33 11.71
N ALA A 50 -2.79 0.31 10.86
CA ALA A 50 -3.16 0.42 9.44
C ALA A 50 -4.66 0.64 9.23
N GLY A 51 -5.50 0.17 10.16
CA GLY A 51 -6.95 0.38 10.10
C GLY A 51 -7.42 1.74 10.60
N THR A 52 -6.66 2.41 11.47
CA THR A 52 -7.16 3.54 12.28
C THR A 52 -6.19 4.71 12.45
N GLY A 53 -4.91 4.51 12.13
CA GLY A 53 -3.84 5.45 12.42
C GLY A 53 -3.90 6.71 11.58
N LEU A 54 -3.63 7.85 12.21
CA LEU A 54 -3.51 9.13 11.53
C LEU A 54 -2.23 9.19 10.69
N ILE A 55 -2.34 9.69 9.46
CA ILE A 55 -1.20 9.95 8.60
C ILE A 55 -0.63 11.32 8.95
N ARG A 56 0.64 11.35 9.37
CA ARG A 56 1.40 12.58 9.58
C ARG A 56 2.30 12.80 8.37
N ASP A 57 2.12 13.93 7.71
CA ASP A 57 2.94 14.31 6.57
C ASP A 57 4.31 14.81 7.04
N LYS A 58 5.36 14.12 6.60
CA LYS A 58 6.76 14.44 6.90
C LYS A 58 7.56 14.71 5.62
N SER A 59 6.88 14.99 4.50
CA SER A 59 7.53 15.55 3.31
C SER A 59 8.13 16.93 3.61
N LEU A 60 8.95 17.43 2.68
CA LEU A 60 9.60 18.73 2.79
C LEU A 60 8.60 19.90 2.95
N ASP A 61 7.45 19.81 2.29
CA ASP A 61 6.38 20.81 2.30
C ASP A 61 5.28 20.54 3.34
N GLY A 62 5.21 19.31 3.89
CA GLY A 62 4.14 18.89 4.80
C GLY A 62 4.27 19.37 6.24
N ALA A 63 5.47 19.76 6.68
CA ALA A 63 5.79 20.33 8.00
C ALA A 63 5.22 19.58 9.23
N GLY A 64 4.94 18.28 9.14
CA GLY A 64 4.35 17.51 10.23
C GLY A 64 2.82 17.60 10.34
N SER A 65 2.15 18.20 9.36
CA SER A 65 0.69 18.31 9.32
C SER A 65 0.01 16.93 9.29
N VAL A 66 -1.22 16.84 9.78
CA VAL A 66 -2.00 15.60 9.73
C VAL A 66 -2.82 15.60 8.44
N ILE A 67 -2.64 14.58 7.60
CA ILE A 67 -3.47 14.38 6.41
C ILE A 67 -4.83 13.86 6.87
N ARG A 68 -5.80 14.78 6.97
CA ARG A 68 -7.18 14.49 7.40
C ARG A 68 -8.16 14.30 6.24
N GLU A 69 -7.70 14.54 5.01
CA GLU A 69 -8.57 14.50 3.85
C GLU A 69 -9.13 13.08 3.67
N ARG A 70 -10.42 12.96 3.30
CA ARG A 70 -11.01 11.66 2.95
C ARG A 70 -10.20 11.10 1.78
N VAL A 71 -9.30 10.17 2.08
CA VAL A 71 -8.53 9.44 1.08
C VAL A 71 -9.55 8.73 0.20
N ARG A 72 -9.78 9.29 -0.99
CA ARG A 72 -10.55 8.58 -2.01
C ARG A 72 -9.68 7.42 -2.45
N PRO A 73 -10.22 6.20 -2.60
CA PRO A 73 -9.47 5.09 -3.16
C PRO A 73 -8.87 5.54 -4.50
N VAL A 74 -7.54 5.55 -4.58
CA VAL A 74 -6.86 5.76 -5.85
C VAL A 74 -6.89 4.42 -6.57
N SER A 75 -7.39 4.40 -7.81
CA SER A 75 -7.34 3.20 -8.64
C SER A 75 -5.89 2.70 -8.72
N SER A 76 -5.68 1.40 -8.60
CA SER A 76 -4.37 0.83 -8.87
C SER A 76 -4.00 0.98 -10.36
N PRO A 77 -2.70 1.04 -10.72
CA PRO A 77 -2.27 1.08 -12.12
C PRO A 77 -2.86 -0.05 -12.97
N LYS A 78 -3.10 -1.21 -12.36
CA LYS A 78 -3.72 -2.38 -13.01
C LYS A 78 -5.22 -2.17 -13.26
N GLU A 79 -5.94 -1.54 -12.34
CA GLU A 79 -7.35 -1.18 -12.51
C GLU A 79 -7.54 -0.07 -13.53
N ASP A 80 -6.66 0.92 -13.55
CA ASP A 80 -6.67 1.98 -14.57
C ASP A 80 -6.37 1.42 -15.96
N ALA A 81 -5.40 0.50 -16.07
CA ALA A 81 -5.13 -0.22 -17.31
C ALA A 81 -6.33 -1.08 -17.76
N ALA A 82 -7.03 -1.72 -16.82
CA ALA A 82 -8.24 -2.49 -17.12
C ALA A 82 -9.42 -1.60 -17.56
N LYS A 83 -9.59 -0.41 -16.97
CA LYS A 83 -10.59 0.58 -17.38
C LYS A 83 -10.31 1.11 -18.78
N ARG A 84 -9.06 1.46 -19.10
CA ARG A 84 -8.66 1.90 -20.44
C ARG A 84 -8.96 0.85 -21.52
N LYS A 85 -8.81 -0.44 -21.21
CA LYS A 85 -9.17 -1.54 -22.12
C LYS A 85 -10.69 -1.73 -22.30
N LYS A 86 -11.52 -1.26 -21.37
CA LYS A 86 -12.99 -1.40 -21.40
C LYS A 86 -13.71 -0.18 -21.98
N ALA A 87 -13.05 0.96 -22.17
CA ALA A 87 -13.67 2.12 -22.79
C ALA A 87 -13.88 1.85 -24.29
N PRO A 88 -15.13 1.86 -24.81
CA PRO A 88 -15.36 1.73 -26.24
C PRO A 88 -14.88 2.99 -26.94
N ASP A 89 -14.28 2.83 -28.10
CA ASP A 89 -13.79 3.91 -28.96
C ASP A 89 -14.99 4.77 -29.43
N VAL A 90 -15.28 5.86 -28.73
CA VAL A 90 -16.27 6.85 -29.16
C VAL A 90 -15.63 7.75 -30.21
N ARG A 91 -15.30 7.16 -31.36
CA ARG A 91 -15.22 7.89 -32.63
C ARG A 91 -16.59 7.79 -33.30
N ARG A 92 -17.47 8.75 -33.01
CA ARG A 92 -18.60 9.07 -33.88
C ARG A 92 -18.33 10.40 -34.55
N THR A 93 -17.88 10.26 -35.80
CA THR A 93 -18.04 11.18 -36.93
C THR A 93 -19.12 12.25 -36.72
N ALA A 94 -18.71 13.52 -36.72
CA ALA A 94 -19.60 14.62 -37.04
C ALA A 94 -19.32 15.03 -38.51
N VAL A 95 -20.21 14.61 -39.40
CA VAL A 95 -20.41 15.24 -40.72
C VAL A 95 -21.76 15.93 -40.62
N GLY A 96 -21.78 17.22 -40.93
CA GLY A 96 -22.97 18.07 -40.98
C GLY A 96 -22.55 19.48 -41.33
#